data_AF-A0A7Y0ED66-F1
#
_entry.id   AF-A0A7Y0ED66-F1
#
_cell.length_a   1.000
_cell.length_b   1.000
_cell.length_c   1.000
_cell.angle_alpha   90.00
_cell.angle_beta   90.00
_cell.angle_gamma   90.00
#
_symmetry.space_group_name_H-M   'P 1'
#
loop_
_entity.id
_entity.type
_entity.pdbx_description
1 polymer ?
#
loop_
_entity_poly.entity_id
_entity_poly.type
_entity_poly.pdbx_seq_one_letter_code
_entity_poly.pdbx_strand_id
1 'polypeptide(L)'
;MYKLLKKCGKTRRGEFTTPHGVIQTPVFMNVGTLAAIKGGVSSMDLKEIGCQVELSNTYHLHLRPGDDVVKKMGGLHKFMNWDRPILTDSGGFQVFSLAKMRKIKEEGVYFNSHIDGRKIFMGPEESMRIQSNLASTIAMAFDECIHNPSPRDYVEQSVARTTRWLQRCKDEMDRLNSLPDTINKKQMLFGINQGGVYEDIRIEHAKTISKMNLDGYAIGGLAVGESHEEMYKVIDAVVPHLPEDKPIYLMGVGIPSNILEAVDRGVDFFDCVLPARNGRHGHVFTKEGKINLFNAKYELDSNPIDEGCQCPACKHYSRAYIRHLFKAKEILAMRLCVLHNLYFYNNMMQEIRDAIDGDYFPEYKSEKLKQWNGRA
;
A
#
# COMPACT_ATOMS: atom_id res chain seq x y z
N MET A 1 10.75 -13.87 7.12
CA MET A 1 11.86 -14.32 6.25
C MET A 1 11.37 -14.29 4.81
N TYR A 2 12.08 -13.59 3.93
CA TYR A 2 11.75 -13.53 2.50
C TYR A 2 12.58 -14.57 1.74
N LYS A 3 11.93 -15.31 0.86
CA LYS A 3 12.55 -16.31 -0.01
C LYS A 3 12.30 -15.89 -1.46
N LEU A 4 13.37 -15.57 -2.18
CA LEU A 4 13.31 -15.37 -3.62
C LEU A 4 13.19 -16.75 -4.29
N LEU A 5 12.05 -17.01 -4.93
CA LEU A 5 11.76 -18.28 -5.59
C LEU A 5 12.26 -18.29 -7.04
N LYS A 6 12.07 -17.17 -7.74
CA LYS A 6 12.47 -17.01 -9.14
C LYS A 6 12.82 -15.56 -9.45
N LYS A 7 13.78 -15.37 -10.35
CA LYS A 7 14.19 -14.06 -10.85
C LYS A 7 14.48 -14.17 -12.35
N CYS A 8 13.78 -13.37 -13.15
CA CYS A 8 13.96 -13.30 -14.60
C CYS A 8 14.26 -11.84 -14.96
N GLY A 9 15.52 -11.56 -15.32
CA GLY A 9 15.99 -10.18 -15.41
C GLY A 9 15.90 -9.47 -14.06
N LYS A 10 15.09 -8.40 -13.99
CA LYS A 10 14.81 -7.66 -12.74
C LYS A 10 13.55 -8.15 -12.02
N THR A 11 12.66 -8.86 -12.71
CA THR A 11 11.39 -9.31 -12.15
C THR A 11 11.60 -10.41 -11.11
N ARG A 12 10.84 -10.37 -10.02
CA ARG A 12 11.03 -11.22 -8.84
C ARG A 12 9.74 -11.93 -8.46
N ARG A 13 9.85 -13.22 -8.18
CA ARG A 13 8.83 -14.05 -7.55
C ARG A 13 9.36 -14.48 -6.19
N GLY A 14 8.60 -14.21 -5.13
CA GLY A 14 9.04 -14.56 -3.78
C GLY A 14 7.92 -14.90 -2.83
N GLU A 15 8.32 -15.36 -1.64
CA GLU A 15 7.46 -15.65 -0.51
C GLU A 15 7.98 -14.95 0.72
N PHE A 16 7.13 -14.18 1.39
CA PHE A 16 7.45 -13.52 2.65
C PHE A 16 6.71 -14.20 3.80
N THR A 17 7.44 -14.98 4.59
CA THR A 17 6.90 -15.63 5.80
C THR A 17 6.88 -14.62 6.95
N THR A 18 5.69 -14.40 7.51
CA THR A 18 5.44 -13.46 8.62
C THR A 18 4.78 -14.18 9.80
N PRO A 19 4.70 -13.56 11.00
CA PRO A 19 3.98 -14.14 12.14
C PRO A 19 2.50 -14.43 11.89
N HIS A 20 1.87 -13.76 10.93
CA HIS A 20 0.44 -13.85 10.64
C HIS A 20 0.13 -14.52 9.30
N GLY A 21 1.10 -15.22 8.70
CA GLY A 21 0.93 -15.95 7.45
C GLY A 21 2.00 -15.64 6.40
N VAL A 22 1.90 -16.34 5.26
CA VAL A 22 2.81 -16.18 4.12
C VAL A 22 2.19 -15.23 3.10
N ILE A 23 2.99 -14.31 2.57
CA ILE A 23 2.62 -13.38 1.51
C ILE A 23 3.36 -13.79 0.22
N GLN A 24 2.62 -14.05 -0.85
CA GLN A 24 3.18 -14.32 -2.18
C GLN A 24 3.47 -13.02 -2.91
N THR A 25 4.69 -12.81 -3.41
CA THR A 25 5.09 -11.60 -4.14
C THR A 25 5.29 -11.85 -5.64
N PRO A 26 4.93 -10.89 -6.53
CA PRO A 26 4.40 -9.55 -6.21
C PRO A 26 3.00 -9.54 -5.59
N VAL A 27 2.70 -8.54 -4.74
CA VAL A 27 1.44 -8.41 -3.98
C VAL A 27 0.89 -6.99 -3.98
N PHE A 28 -0.43 -6.87 -3.97
CA PHE A 28 -1.16 -5.63 -3.78
C PHE A 28 -1.87 -5.64 -2.42
N MET A 29 -1.64 -4.62 -1.61
CA MET A 29 -2.24 -4.44 -0.30
C MET A 29 -3.52 -3.63 -0.41
N ASN A 30 -4.62 -4.19 0.08
CA ASN A 30 -5.90 -3.50 0.12
C ASN A 30 -5.90 -2.49 1.27
N VAL A 31 -6.18 -1.22 0.97
CA VAL A 31 -6.01 -0.12 1.94
C VAL A 31 -7.26 0.13 2.78
N GLY A 32 -7.16 -0.18 4.07
CA GLY A 32 -8.12 0.15 5.12
C GLY A 32 -7.75 1.44 5.84
N THR A 33 -8.68 2.40 5.89
CA THR A 33 -8.39 3.69 6.54
C THR A 33 -8.65 3.67 8.04
N LEU A 34 -9.70 2.97 8.47
CA LEU A 34 -10.17 2.94 9.85
C LEU A 34 -10.52 1.49 10.24
N ALA A 35 -9.55 0.58 10.11
CA ALA A 35 -9.76 -0.86 10.28
C ALA A 35 -10.89 -1.42 9.37
N ALA A 36 -11.11 -0.75 8.23
CA ALA A 36 -12.17 -1.07 7.29
C ALA A 36 -11.87 -0.46 5.92
N ILE A 37 -12.20 -1.21 4.87
CA ILE A 37 -12.14 -0.72 3.50
C ILE A 37 -13.38 0.12 3.20
N LYS A 38 -13.16 1.35 2.71
CA LYS A 38 -14.26 2.23 2.30
C LYS A 38 -15.04 1.65 1.12
N GLY A 39 -16.35 1.53 1.27
CA GLY A 39 -17.22 0.82 0.34
C GLY A 39 -18.08 -0.26 1.03
N GLY A 40 -17.98 -0.37 2.36
CA GLY A 40 -18.75 -1.33 3.13
C GLY A 40 -18.27 -2.76 2.90
N VAL A 41 -16.97 -2.96 2.68
CA VAL A 41 -16.32 -4.27 2.48
C VAL A 41 -15.78 -4.77 3.83
N SER A 42 -16.15 -5.99 4.20
CA SER A 42 -15.77 -6.65 5.44
C SER A 42 -14.51 -7.49 5.27
N SER A 43 -13.91 -7.92 6.39
CA SER A 43 -12.78 -8.84 6.37
C SER A 43 -13.13 -10.21 5.75
N MET A 44 -14.39 -10.66 5.86
CA MET A 44 -14.86 -11.88 5.22
C MET A 44 -14.85 -11.76 3.69
N ASP A 45 -15.30 -10.62 3.18
CA ASP A 45 -15.23 -10.34 1.75
C ASP A 45 -13.77 -10.31 1.27
N LEU A 46 -12.86 -9.70 2.05
CA LEU A 46 -11.43 -9.67 1.73
C LEU A 46 -10.84 -11.08 1.61
N LYS A 47 -11.24 -12.00 2.49
CA LYS A 47 -10.85 -13.42 2.39
C LYS A 47 -11.35 -14.05 1.11
N GLU A 48 -12.62 -13.83 0.76
CA GLU A 48 -13.26 -14.37 -0.45
C GLU A 48 -12.57 -13.89 -1.74
N ILE A 49 -12.18 -12.62 -1.80
CA ILE A 49 -11.52 -12.05 -2.99
C ILE A 49 -10.00 -12.28 -3.03
N GLY A 50 -9.45 -13.13 -2.17
CA GLY A 50 -8.02 -13.50 -2.22
C GLY A 50 -7.06 -12.45 -1.67
N CYS A 51 -7.51 -11.54 -0.80
CA CYS A 51 -6.62 -10.57 -0.17
C CYS A 51 -5.62 -11.28 0.75
N GLN A 52 -4.32 -11.13 0.49
CA GLN A 52 -3.27 -11.76 1.30
C GLN A 52 -2.83 -10.88 2.46
N VAL A 53 -2.79 -9.56 2.25
CA VAL A 53 -2.31 -8.57 3.20
C VAL A 53 -3.13 -7.28 3.06
N GLU A 54 -3.50 -6.70 4.19
CA GLU A 54 -4.16 -5.40 4.26
C GLU A 54 -3.16 -4.33 4.70
N LEU A 55 -3.31 -3.10 4.18
CA LEU A 55 -2.66 -1.93 4.75
C LEU A 55 -3.65 -1.18 5.64
N SER A 56 -3.28 -0.84 6.87
CA SER A 56 -4.10 0.01 7.76
C SER A 56 -3.41 1.35 8.06
N ASN A 57 -4.17 2.45 8.03
CA ASN A 57 -3.60 3.77 8.30
C ASN A 57 -3.49 4.07 9.81
N THR A 58 -2.26 4.17 10.29
CA THR A 58 -1.92 4.45 11.71
C THR A 58 -2.47 5.78 12.17
N TYR A 59 -2.32 6.82 11.34
CA TYR A 59 -2.79 8.18 11.66
C TYR A 59 -4.28 8.22 12.02
N HIS A 60 -5.11 7.55 11.22
CA HIS A 60 -6.55 7.58 11.41
C HIS A 60 -6.97 6.74 12.62
N LEU A 61 -6.37 5.56 12.82
CA LEU A 61 -6.65 4.69 13.96
C LEU A 61 -6.22 5.30 15.30
N HIS A 62 -5.08 6.00 15.33
CA HIS A 62 -4.62 6.75 16.50
C HIS A 62 -5.58 7.89 16.87
N LEU A 63 -6.17 8.56 15.88
CA LEU A 63 -7.16 9.61 16.14
C LEU A 63 -8.50 9.04 16.58
N ARG A 64 -8.95 7.96 15.94
CA ARG A 64 -10.21 7.29 16.24
C ARG A 64 -10.15 5.82 15.78
N PRO A 65 -10.34 4.86 16.69
CA PRO A 65 -10.81 5.00 18.07
C PRO A 65 -9.74 5.41 19.10
N GLY A 66 -8.47 5.51 18.69
CA GLY A 66 -7.32 5.55 19.58
C GLY A 66 -6.65 4.19 19.65
N ASP A 67 -5.34 4.14 19.51
CA ASP A 67 -4.54 2.90 19.52
C ASP A 67 -4.58 2.19 20.88
N ASP A 68 -4.71 2.93 21.99
CA ASP A 68 -4.94 2.33 23.32
C ASP A 68 -6.24 1.51 23.38
N VAL A 69 -7.30 1.98 22.69
CA VAL A 69 -8.57 1.25 22.59
C VAL A 69 -8.36 -0.03 21.79
N VAL A 70 -7.67 0.07 20.65
CA VAL A 70 -7.36 -1.11 19.82
C VAL A 70 -6.50 -2.12 20.58
N LYS A 71 -5.48 -1.67 21.32
CA LYS A 71 -4.65 -2.53 22.18
C LYS A 71 -5.49 -3.26 23.23
N LYS A 72 -6.37 -2.55 23.95
CA LYS A 72 -7.28 -3.14 24.94
C LYS A 72 -8.25 -4.15 24.33
N MET A 73 -8.63 -3.96 23.07
CA MET A 73 -9.46 -4.91 22.32
C MET A 73 -8.68 -6.11 21.76
N GLY A 74 -7.36 -6.16 21.98
CA GLY A 74 -6.49 -7.27 21.60
C GLY A 74 -5.77 -7.08 20.27
N GLY A 75 -5.56 -5.84 19.83
CA GLY A 75 -4.86 -5.52 18.59
C GLY A 75 -5.78 -5.50 17.38
N LEU A 76 -5.27 -4.99 16.26
CA LEU A 76 -6.06 -4.70 15.07
C LEU A 76 -6.66 -5.97 14.45
N HIS A 77 -5.89 -7.06 14.37
CA HIS A 77 -6.35 -8.37 13.89
C HIS A 77 -7.63 -8.83 14.58
N LYS A 78 -7.67 -8.79 15.92
CA LYS A 78 -8.85 -9.16 16.69
C LYS A 78 -9.97 -8.12 16.56
N PHE A 79 -9.60 -6.84 16.60
CA PHE A 79 -10.56 -5.72 16.55
C PHE A 79 -11.39 -5.73 15.25
N MET A 80 -10.79 -6.06 14.11
CA MET A 80 -11.46 -6.05 12.81
C MET A 80 -11.75 -7.44 12.22
N ASN A 81 -11.52 -8.49 12.99
CA ASN A 81 -11.70 -9.89 12.57
C ASN A 81 -10.89 -10.23 11.30
N TRP A 82 -9.59 -9.97 11.34
CA TRP A 82 -8.64 -10.29 10.27
C TRP A 82 -7.47 -11.11 10.82
N ASP A 83 -7.29 -12.31 10.29
CA ASP A 83 -6.32 -13.32 10.75
C ASP A 83 -5.12 -13.49 9.81
N ARG A 84 -4.96 -12.59 8.84
CA ARG A 84 -3.84 -12.56 7.89
C ARG A 84 -2.94 -11.35 8.16
N PRO A 85 -1.83 -11.16 7.42
CA PRO A 85 -0.94 -10.04 7.64
C PRO A 85 -1.62 -8.66 7.50
N ILE A 86 -1.17 -7.72 8.34
CA ILE A 86 -1.49 -6.30 8.25
C ILE A 86 -0.17 -5.52 8.19
N LEU A 87 -0.06 -4.61 7.23
CA LEU A 87 0.96 -3.56 7.23
C LEU A 87 0.34 -2.28 7.78
N THR A 88 1.02 -1.60 8.70
CA THR A 88 0.64 -0.25 9.13
C THR A 88 1.60 0.77 8.57
N ASP A 89 1.08 1.87 8.00
CA ASP A 89 1.91 3.00 7.63
C ASP A 89 2.42 3.74 8.88
N SER A 90 3.39 4.64 8.71
CA SER A 90 3.96 5.39 9.83
C SER A 90 3.12 6.59 10.27
N GLY A 91 2.15 7.00 9.43
CA GLY A 91 1.41 8.25 9.54
C GLY A 91 2.11 9.47 8.93
N GLY A 92 3.36 9.37 8.50
CA GLY A 92 4.14 10.50 7.94
C GLY A 92 3.47 11.14 6.73
N PHE A 93 2.94 10.33 5.80
CA PHE A 93 2.23 10.83 4.61
C PHE A 93 0.91 11.54 4.93
N GLN A 94 0.16 11.09 5.95
CA GLN A 94 -1.09 11.75 6.36
C GLN A 94 -0.80 13.07 7.05
N VAL A 95 0.27 13.16 7.85
CA VAL A 95 0.75 14.44 8.37
C VAL A 95 1.16 15.36 7.23
N PHE A 96 1.78 14.82 6.18
CA PHE A 96 2.13 15.58 4.98
C PHE A 96 0.91 16.08 4.18
N SER A 97 -0.12 15.26 4.00
CA SER A 97 -1.25 15.56 3.10
C SER A 97 -2.46 16.22 3.79
N LEU A 98 -2.67 15.99 5.08
CA LEU A 98 -3.87 16.44 5.80
C LEU A 98 -3.60 17.59 6.79
N ALA A 99 -2.36 17.76 7.27
CA ALA A 99 -2.04 18.84 8.19
C ALA A 99 -1.61 20.11 7.44
N LYS A 100 -2.58 21.00 7.16
CA LYS A 100 -2.31 22.34 6.58
C LYS A 100 -1.28 23.14 7.38
N MET A 101 -1.31 23.00 8.70
CA MET A 101 -0.30 23.55 9.60
C MET A 101 0.44 22.39 10.26
N ARG A 102 1.67 22.15 9.80
CA ARG A 102 2.61 21.22 10.43
C ARG A 102 3.92 21.93 10.74
N LYS A 103 4.56 21.57 11.85
CA LYS A 103 5.90 22.02 12.20
C LYS A 103 6.80 20.80 12.35
N ILE A 104 7.71 20.62 11.40
CA ILE A 104 8.71 19.55 11.42
C ILE A 104 9.91 20.03 12.21
N LYS A 105 10.41 19.19 13.11
CA LYS A 105 11.64 19.38 13.87
C LYS A 105 12.39 18.05 13.96
N GLU A 106 13.58 18.04 14.57
CA GLU A 106 14.35 16.80 14.72
C GLU A 106 13.66 15.77 15.63
N GLU A 107 12.93 16.22 16.66
CA GLU A 107 12.21 15.29 17.53
C GLU A 107 11.03 14.58 16.82
N GLY A 108 10.43 15.20 15.81
CA GLY A 108 9.23 14.72 15.12
C GLY A 108 8.43 15.87 14.50
N VAL A 109 7.12 15.65 14.36
CA VAL A 109 6.20 16.59 13.72
C VAL A 109 5.05 16.97 14.65
N TYR A 110 4.79 18.27 14.73
CA TYR A 110 3.63 18.83 15.43
C TYR A 110 2.57 19.22 14.42
N PHE A 111 1.32 18.83 14.64
CA PHE A 111 0.20 19.17 13.78
C PHE A 111 -1.12 19.20 14.56
N ASN A 112 -2.19 19.63 13.91
CA ASN A 112 -3.54 19.59 14.47
C ASN A 112 -4.34 18.43 13.88
N SER A 113 -5.09 17.74 14.73
CA SER A 113 -6.08 16.74 14.33
C SER A 113 -7.08 17.33 13.35
N HIS A 114 -7.35 16.62 12.24
CA HIS A 114 -8.40 16.99 11.29
C HIS A 114 -9.82 16.68 11.79
N ILE A 115 -9.96 15.99 12.93
CA ILE A 115 -11.26 15.61 13.51
C ILE A 115 -11.75 16.68 14.50
N ASP A 116 -10.89 17.08 15.43
CA ASP A 116 -11.26 17.91 16.59
C ASP A 116 -10.30 19.10 16.82
N GLY A 117 -9.28 19.27 15.98
CA GLY A 117 -8.36 20.40 16.03
C GLY A 117 -7.30 20.33 17.14
N ARG A 118 -7.28 19.29 17.99
CA ARG A 118 -6.29 19.19 19.07
C ARG A 118 -4.87 19.09 18.51
N LYS A 119 -3.90 19.65 19.24
CA LYS A 119 -2.47 19.56 18.88
C LYS A 119 -1.96 18.15 19.17
N ILE A 120 -1.21 17.59 18.24
CA ILE A 120 -0.64 16.26 18.29
C ILE A 120 0.84 16.36 17.96
N PHE A 121 1.63 15.57 18.67
CA PHE A 121 3.02 15.31 18.37
C PHE A 121 3.16 13.88 17.85
N MET A 122 3.93 13.70 16.78
CA MET A 122 4.26 12.39 16.22
C MET A 122 5.75 12.38 15.88
N GLY A 123 6.52 11.57 16.59
CA GLY A 123 7.91 11.24 16.27
C GLY A 123 8.09 9.76 15.95
N PRO A 124 9.35 9.34 15.71
CA PRO A 124 9.74 7.94 15.53
C PRO A 124 9.18 7.02 16.63
N GLU A 125 9.38 7.37 17.90
CA GLU A 125 8.99 6.54 19.04
C GLU A 125 7.47 6.49 19.21
N GLU A 126 6.78 7.61 19.02
CA GLU A 126 5.31 7.65 19.02
C GLU A 126 4.72 6.76 17.93
N SER A 127 5.25 6.85 16.70
CA SER A 127 4.77 6.04 15.58
C SER A 127 4.96 4.55 15.84
N MET A 128 6.14 4.14 16.35
CA MET A 128 6.40 2.74 16.69
C MET A 128 5.49 2.25 17.82
N ARG A 129 5.29 3.06 18.88
CA ARG A 129 4.39 2.72 19.98
C ARG A 129 2.94 2.52 19.50
N ILE A 130 2.45 3.41 18.64
CA ILE A 130 1.10 3.30 18.08
C ILE A 130 0.99 2.02 17.24
N GLN A 131 1.95 1.76 16.34
CA GLN A 131 1.93 0.56 15.50
C GLN A 131 2.05 -0.73 16.32
N SER A 132 2.80 -0.72 17.42
CA SER A 132 2.89 -1.84 18.37
C SER A 132 1.56 -2.06 19.12
N ASN A 133 0.89 -0.99 19.55
CA ASN A 133 -0.45 -1.04 20.14
C ASN A 133 -1.51 -1.59 19.15
N LEU A 134 -1.40 -1.21 17.87
CA LEU A 134 -2.21 -1.78 16.78
C LEU A 134 -1.85 -3.24 16.48
N ALA A 135 -0.67 -3.70 16.90
CA ALA A 135 -0.19 -5.07 16.74
C ALA A 135 -0.11 -5.56 15.29
N SER A 136 0.19 -4.67 14.34
CA SER A 136 0.32 -5.02 12.92
C SER A 136 1.45 -6.04 12.69
N THR A 137 1.42 -6.72 11.55
CA THR A 137 2.48 -7.66 11.15
C THR A 137 3.75 -6.92 10.76
N ILE A 138 3.60 -5.88 9.94
CA ILE A 138 4.69 -5.08 9.39
C ILE A 138 4.42 -3.62 9.79
N ALA A 139 5.38 -2.99 10.44
CA ALA A 139 5.37 -1.58 10.73
C ALA A 139 6.28 -0.83 9.75
N MET A 140 5.83 0.32 9.28
CA MET A 140 6.65 1.24 8.50
C MET A 140 7.37 2.22 9.43
N ALA A 141 8.67 2.40 9.24
CA ALA A 141 9.44 3.41 9.97
C ALA A 141 8.87 4.82 9.73
N PHE A 142 8.94 5.67 10.74
CA PHE A 142 8.56 7.09 10.61
C PHE A 142 9.58 7.84 9.76
N ASP A 143 9.08 8.55 8.77
CA ASP A 143 9.88 9.25 7.76
C ASP A 143 9.30 10.64 7.48
N GLU A 144 10.10 11.45 6.78
CA GLU A 144 9.64 12.73 6.25
C GLU A 144 9.31 12.61 4.76
N CYS A 145 8.01 12.64 4.45
CA CYS A 145 7.56 12.79 3.07
C CYS A 145 7.70 14.25 2.61
N ILE A 146 8.27 14.44 1.42
CA ILE A 146 8.48 15.75 0.78
C ILE A 146 7.64 15.89 -0.50
N HIS A 147 7.47 17.12 -0.98
CA HIS A 147 6.82 17.38 -2.28
C HIS A 147 7.81 17.10 -3.43
N ASN A 148 7.30 16.66 -4.59
CA ASN A 148 8.08 16.61 -5.82
C ASN A 148 7.57 17.66 -6.83
N PRO A 149 8.46 18.48 -7.41
CA PRO A 149 9.88 18.64 -7.07
C PRO A 149 10.10 19.39 -5.74
N SER A 150 11.25 19.18 -5.10
CA SER A 150 11.75 19.97 -3.97
C SER A 150 13.22 20.35 -4.19
N PRO A 151 13.69 21.50 -3.66
CA PRO A 151 15.09 21.90 -3.74
C PRO A 151 16.04 20.83 -3.16
N ARG A 152 17.15 20.58 -3.85
CA ARG A 152 18.11 19.52 -3.51
C ARG A 152 18.63 19.61 -2.07
N ASP A 153 18.97 20.81 -1.61
CA ASP A 153 19.46 21.08 -0.25
C ASP A 153 18.44 20.67 0.83
N TYR A 154 17.15 20.90 0.57
CA TYR A 154 16.08 20.43 1.43
C TYR A 154 15.93 18.90 1.38
N VAL A 155 16.05 18.29 0.20
CA VAL A 155 16.00 16.83 0.04
C VAL A 155 17.11 16.15 0.84
N GLU A 156 18.35 16.65 0.75
CA GLU A 156 19.49 16.10 1.49
C GLU A 156 19.27 16.18 3.01
N GLN A 157 18.74 17.30 3.50
CA GLN A 157 18.40 17.47 4.92
C GLN A 157 17.27 16.53 5.38
N SER A 158 16.23 16.37 4.56
CA SER A 158 15.10 15.47 4.82
C SER A 158 15.54 13.99 4.84
N VAL A 159 16.39 13.58 3.90
CA VAL A 159 16.96 12.22 3.87
C VAL A 159 17.84 11.97 5.09
N ALA A 160 18.67 12.93 5.48
CA ALA A 160 19.50 12.81 6.68
C ALA A 160 18.63 12.66 7.95
N ARG A 161 17.53 13.42 8.05
CA ARG A 161 16.55 13.31 9.15
C ARG A 161 15.86 11.95 9.14
N THR A 162 15.36 11.51 7.99
CA THR A 162 14.74 10.19 7.81
C THR A 162 15.68 9.05 8.22
N THR A 163 16.97 9.15 7.89
CA THR A 163 17.98 8.16 8.31
C THR A 163 18.14 8.11 9.83
N ARG A 164 18.22 9.26 10.51
CA ARG A 164 18.29 9.30 11.98
C ARG A 164 17.00 8.80 12.64
N TRP A 165 15.86 9.12 12.06
CA TRP A 165 14.55 8.63 12.51
C TRP A 165 14.40 7.13 12.35
N LEU A 166 14.94 6.55 11.27
CA LEU A 166 14.94 5.10 11.06
C LEU A 166 15.70 4.36 12.16
N GLN A 167 16.86 4.88 12.59
CA GLN A 167 17.60 4.30 13.72
C GLN A 167 16.76 4.33 15.01
N ARG A 168 16.13 5.46 15.32
CA ARG A 168 15.21 5.60 16.47
C ARG A 168 14.02 4.64 16.38
N CYS A 169 13.44 4.47 15.20
CA CYS A 169 12.35 3.50 14.98
C CYS A 169 12.82 2.08 15.25
N LYS A 170 14.02 1.71 14.78
CA LYS A 170 14.58 0.38 14.99
C LYS A 170 14.81 0.10 16.47
N ASP A 171 15.46 1.02 17.18
CA ASP A 171 15.77 0.86 18.60
C ASP A 171 14.48 0.78 19.45
N GLU A 172 13.48 1.60 19.14
CA GLU A 172 12.19 1.55 19.82
C GLU A 172 11.39 0.28 19.49
N MET A 173 11.42 -0.20 18.24
CA MET A 173 10.78 -1.47 17.86
C MET A 173 11.41 -2.65 18.61
N ASP A 174 12.74 -2.70 18.69
CA ASP A 174 13.47 -3.74 19.44
C ASP A 174 13.06 -3.73 20.92
N ARG A 175 12.96 -2.53 21.52
CA ARG A 175 12.48 -2.36 22.90
C ARG A 175 11.03 -2.83 23.05
N LEU A 176 10.11 -2.36 22.21
CA LEU A 176 8.68 -2.68 22.28
C LEU A 176 8.43 -4.18 22.09
N ASN A 177 9.10 -4.84 21.14
CA ASN A 177 9.00 -6.28 20.93
C ASN A 177 9.46 -7.11 22.14
N SER A 178 10.35 -6.56 22.98
CA SER A 178 10.82 -7.22 24.21
C SER A 178 9.85 -7.10 25.39
N LEU A 179 8.90 -6.15 25.36
CA LEU A 179 8.01 -5.89 26.49
C LEU A 179 7.01 -7.04 26.71
N PRO A 180 6.68 -7.37 27.96
CA PRO A 180 5.79 -8.48 28.27
C PRO A 180 4.35 -8.25 27.80
N ASP A 181 3.88 -7.01 27.79
CA ASP A 181 2.51 -6.59 27.45
C ASP A 181 2.31 -6.29 25.95
N THR A 182 3.36 -6.44 25.13
CA THR A 182 3.26 -6.28 23.67
C THR A 182 2.51 -7.46 23.06
N ILE A 183 1.49 -7.14 22.26
CA ILE A 183 0.60 -8.12 21.63
C ILE A 183 1.36 -8.91 20.54
N ASN A 184 2.00 -8.22 19.61
CA ASN A 184 2.85 -8.83 18.59
C ASN A 184 4.33 -8.61 18.90
N LYS A 185 4.99 -9.61 19.51
CA LYS A 185 6.42 -9.56 19.88
C LYS A 185 7.38 -9.81 18.71
N LYS A 186 6.84 -10.06 17.52
CA LYS A 186 7.60 -10.34 16.30
C LYS A 186 7.19 -9.36 15.19
N GLN A 187 6.77 -8.15 15.56
CA GLN A 187 6.43 -7.11 14.59
C GLN A 187 7.67 -6.78 13.76
N MET A 188 7.50 -6.80 12.45
CA MET A 188 8.58 -6.61 11.48
C MET A 188 8.69 -5.12 11.13
N LEU A 189 9.89 -4.64 10.80
CA LEU A 189 10.12 -3.22 10.49
C LEU A 189 10.62 -3.04 9.05
N PHE A 190 9.94 -2.19 8.28
CA PHE A 190 10.38 -1.77 6.96
C PHE A 190 10.94 -0.34 6.99
N GLY A 191 12.12 -0.16 6.41
CA GLY A 191 12.74 1.16 6.21
C GLY A 191 12.23 1.83 4.93
N ILE A 192 12.32 3.15 4.85
CA ILE A 192 11.81 3.92 3.71
C ILE A 192 12.96 4.67 3.03
N ASN A 193 13.28 4.27 1.80
CA ASN A 193 14.13 5.05 0.93
C ASN A 193 13.41 6.34 0.51
N GLN A 194 14.08 7.46 0.77
CA GLN A 194 13.72 8.84 0.40
C GLN A 194 14.82 9.47 -0.47
N GLY A 195 14.50 10.59 -1.13
CA GLY A 195 15.45 11.33 -1.97
C GLY A 195 14.84 12.12 -3.13
N GLY A 196 13.51 12.32 -3.14
CA GLY A 196 12.82 12.99 -4.25
C GLY A 196 13.08 12.28 -5.58
N VAL A 197 13.36 13.05 -6.64
CA VAL A 197 13.72 12.54 -7.98
C VAL A 197 15.24 12.51 -8.22
N TYR A 198 16.07 12.73 -7.18
CA TYR A 198 17.53 12.77 -7.31
C TYR A 198 18.13 11.36 -7.16
N GLU A 199 18.57 10.78 -8.27
CA GLU A 199 19.09 9.39 -8.32
C GLU A 199 20.28 9.16 -7.38
N ASP A 200 21.23 10.11 -7.32
CA ASP A 200 22.41 9.98 -6.49
C ASP A 200 22.08 9.96 -4.98
N ILE A 201 21.18 10.84 -4.54
CA ILE A 201 20.68 10.86 -3.14
C ILE A 201 19.95 9.55 -2.84
N ARG A 202 19.10 9.11 -3.75
CA ARG A 202 18.32 7.87 -3.64
C ARG A 202 19.21 6.64 -3.49
N ILE A 203 20.24 6.53 -4.33
CA ILE A 203 21.23 5.44 -4.31
C ILE A 203 22.00 5.42 -2.99
N GLU A 204 22.52 6.57 -2.55
CA GLU A 204 23.30 6.64 -1.31
C GLU A 204 22.44 6.36 -0.08
N HIS A 205 21.19 6.82 -0.07
CA HIS A 205 20.27 6.50 1.01
C HIS A 205 19.90 5.00 1.01
N ALA A 206 19.68 4.37 -0.15
CA ALA A 206 19.45 2.93 -0.25
C ALA A 206 20.62 2.13 0.34
N LYS A 207 21.86 2.45 -0.06
CA LYS A 207 23.07 1.82 0.50
C LYS A 207 23.18 2.01 2.02
N THR A 208 22.76 3.17 2.53
CA THR A 208 22.81 3.49 3.96
C THR A 208 21.82 2.64 4.75
N ILE A 209 20.54 2.61 4.36
CA ILE A 209 19.50 1.87 5.09
C ILE A 209 19.69 0.35 4.95
N SER A 210 20.28 -0.14 3.84
CA SER A 210 20.61 -1.56 3.65
C SER A 210 21.56 -2.09 4.73
N LYS A 211 22.46 -1.26 5.26
CA LYS A 211 23.39 -1.64 6.34
C LYS A 211 22.67 -1.93 7.66
N MET A 212 21.43 -1.47 7.83
CA MET A 212 20.65 -1.65 9.05
C MET A 212 19.95 -3.02 9.13
N ASN A 213 20.03 -3.84 8.06
CA ASN A 213 19.49 -5.20 7.97
C ASN A 213 18.03 -5.32 8.47
N LEU A 214 17.14 -4.52 7.88
CA LEU A 214 15.72 -4.49 8.22
C LEU A 214 14.98 -5.68 7.59
N ASP A 215 13.69 -5.83 7.92
CA ASP A 215 12.86 -6.92 7.40
C ASP A 215 12.44 -6.71 5.93
N GLY A 216 12.45 -5.46 5.47
CA GLY A 216 12.11 -5.06 4.11
C GLY A 216 12.37 -3.57 3.88
N TYR A 217 12.29 -3.16 2.61
CA TYR A 217 12.66 -1.81 2.18
C TYR A 217 11.61 -1.23 1.25
N ALA A 218 11.12 -0.04 1.59
CA ALA A 218 10.18 0.68 0.78
C ALA A 218 10.86 1.80 -0.04
N ILE A 219 10.26 2.14 -1.16
CA ILE A 219 10.55 3.33 -1.96
C ILE A 219 9.40 4.31 -1.71
N GLY A 220 9.67 5.31 -0.86
CA GLY A 220 8.71 6.35 -0.48
C GLY A 220 8.93 7.66 -1.22
N GLY A 221 8.01 8.61 -1.04
CA GLY A 221 8.11 9.94 -1.65
C GLY A 221 8.03 9.93 -3.18
N LEU A 222 7.32 8.95 -3.74
CA LEU A 222 6.88 8.87 -5.14
C LEU A 222 5.35 8.84 -5.18
N ALA A 223 4.77 9.01 -6.36
CA ALA A 223 3.37 9.32 -6.62
C ALA A 223 2.86 10.59 -5.91
N VAL A 224 3.73 11.59 -5.72
CA VAL A 224 3.43 12.83 -4.97
C VAL A 224 3.64 14.11 -5.78
N GLY A 225 3.83 14.00 -7.10
CA GLY A 225 3.85 15.13 -8.03
C GLY A 225 4.72 14.92 -9.27
N GLU A 226 5.60 13.92 -9.24
CA GLU A 226 6.48 13.58 -10.37
C GLU A 226 5.75 12.84 -11.50
N SER A 227 6.38 12.83 -12.67
CA SER A 227 5.92 12.06 -13.83
C SER A 227 6.15 10.55 -13.64
N HIS A 228 5.39 9.72 -14.38
CA HIS A 228 5.63 8.27 -14.37
C HIS A 228 7.05 7.91 -14.81
N GLU A 229 7.63 8.65 -15.75
CA GLU A 229 9.01 8.42 -16.21
C GLU A 229 10.04 8.69 -15.11
N GLU A 230 9.88 9.77 -14.34
CA GLU A 230 10.74 10.07 -13.19
C GLU A 230 10.60 8.99 -12.11
N MET A 231 9.38 8.56 -11.81
CA MET A 231 9.12 7.45 -10.90
C MET A 231 9.86 6.18 -11.36
N TYR A 232 9.78 5.83 -12.65
CA TYR A 232 10.46 4.65 -13.20
C TYR A 232 11.99 4.76 -13.12
N LYS A 233 12.56 5.94 -13.44
CA LYS A 233 14.00 6.20 -13.31
C LYS A 233 14.48 6.01 -11.88
N VAL A 234 13.73 6.52 -10.89
CA VAL A 234 14.07 6.34 -9.48
C VAL A 234 14.04 4.86 -9.08
N ILE A 235 13.02 4.10 -9.50
CA ILE A 235 12.96 2.66 -9.21
C ILE A 235 14.16 1.93 -9.84
N ASP A 236 14.46 2.21 -11.11
CA ASP A 236 15.59 1.62 -11.83
C ASP A 236 16.94 1.91 -11.16
N ALA A 237 17.11 3.12 -10.59
CA ALA A 237 18.30 3.53 -9.86
C ALA A 237 18.40 2.87 -8.47
N VAL A 238 17.29 2.75 -7.73
CA VAL A 238 17.30 2.33 -6.32
C VAL A 238 17.36 0.81 -6.15
N VAL A 239 16.53 0.08 -6.88
CA VAL A 239 16.34 -1.38 -6.68
C VAL A 239 17.66 -2.17 -6.69
N PRO A 240 18.63 -1.90 -7.59
CA PRO A 240 19.92 -2.61 -7.59
C PRO A 240 20.76 -2.44 -6.32
N HIS A 241 20.46 -1.46 -5.46
CA HIS A 241 21.20 -1.18 -4.23
C HIS A 241 20.45 -1.61 -2.96
N LEU A 242 19.28 -2.22 -3.11
CA LEU A 242 18.54 -2.85 -2.02
C LEU A 242 18.86 -4.35 -1.94
N PRO A 243 18.78 -4.99 -0.76
CA PRO A 243 19.12 -6.40 -0.61
C PRO A 243 18.15 -7.30 -1.38
N GLU A 244 18.68 -8.29 -2.10
CA GLU A 244 17.86 -9.21 -2.89
C GLU A 244 17.06 -10.21 -2.04
N ASP A 245 17.53 -10.49 -0.83
CA ASP A 245 16.89 -11.38 0.14
C ASP A 245 15.81 -10.69 0.98
N LYS A 246 15.39 -9.48 0.59
CA LYS A 246 14.38 -8.67 1.27
C LYS A 246 13.31 -8.18 0.28
N PRO A 247 12.05 -8.03 0.71
CA PRO A 247 10.99 -7.52 -0.14
C PRO A 247 11.15 -6.02 -0.39
N ILE A 248 10.82 -5.60 -1.62
CA ILE A 248 10.84 -4.19 -2.04
C ILE A 248 9.41 -3.66 -2.20
N TYR A 249 9.08 -2.58 -1.48
CA TYR A 249 7.74 -2.01 -1.43
C TYR A 249 7.66 -0.63 -2.09
N LEU A 250 6.87 -0.48 -3.15
CA LEU A 250 6.58 0.82 -3.75
C LEU A 250 5.30 1.42 -3.15
N MET A 251 5.46 2.50 -2.39
CA MET A 251 4.37 3.09 -1.60
C MET A 251 3.42 3.93 -2.47
N GLY A 252 2.11 3.72 -2.34
CA GLY A 252 1.07 4.59 -2.89
C GLY A 252 0.79 4.46 -4.39
N VAL A 253 1.46 3.55 -5.09
CA VAL A 253 1.27 3.33 -6.54
C VAL A 253 0.18 2.31 -6.80
N GLY A 254 -0.83 2.72 -7.59
CA GLY A 254 -2.01 1.90 -7.82
C GLY A 254 -2.53 1.83 -9.24
N ILE A 255 -1.95 2.51 -10.23
CA ILE A 255 -2.41 2.36 -11.62
C ILE A 255 -1.90 1.00 -12.14
N PRO A 256 -2.76 0.10 -12.68
CA PRO A 256 -2.35 -1.22 -13.15
C PRO A 256 -1.14 -1.22 -14.08
N SER A 257 -1.07 -0.32 -15.07
CA SER A 257 0.11 -0.20 -15.93
C SER A 257 1.38 0.15 -15.15
N ASN A 258 1.30 1.09 -14.20
CA ASN A 258 2.44 1.46 -13.36
C ASN A 258 2.89 0.30 -12.46
N ILE A 259 1.98 -0.55 -12.03
CA ILE A 259 2.32 -1.76 -11.27
C ILE A 259 3.10 -2.74 -12.15
N LEU A 260 2.65 -2.99 -13.39
CA LEU A 260 3.40 -3.84 -14.33
C LEU A 260 4.81 -3.30 -14.59
N GLU A 261 4.93 -1.99 -14.81
CA GLU A 261 6.23 -1.33 -15.00
C GLU A 261 7.13 -1.44 -13.77
N ALA A 262 6.59 -1.33 -12.57
CA ALA A 262 7.36 -1.45 -11.32
C ALA A 262 7.76 -2.90 -11.02
N VAL A 263 6.90 -3.89 -11.31
CA VAL A 263 7.24 -5.33 -11.20
C VAL A 263 8.38 -5.68 -12.14
N ASP A 264 8.34 -5.16 -13.38
CA ASP A 264 9.42 -5.32 -14.37
C ASP A 264 10.76 -4.70 -13.90
N ARG A 265 10.71 -3.84 -12.88
CA ARG A 265 11.87 -3.21 -12.25
C ARG A 265 12.23 -3.80 -10.89
N GLY A 266 11.57 -4.88 -10.47
CA GLY A 266 11.91 -5.64 -9.28
C GLY A 266 11.20 -5.23 -7.99
N VAL A 267 10.05 -4.54 -8.09
CA VAL A 267 9.20 -4.25 -6.92
C VAL A 267 8.32 -5.46 -6.57
N ASP A 268 8.19 -5.75 -5.27
CA ASP A 268 7.44 -6.88 -4.71
C ASP A 268 6.09 -6.48 -4.10
N PHE A 269 5.97 -5.31 -3.49
CA PHE A 269 4.77 -4.86 -2.75
C PHE A 269 4.23 -3.55 -3.32
N PHE A 270 2.91 -3.43 -3.31
CA PHE A 270 2.17 -2.24 -3.75
C PHE A 270 0.99 -1.98 -2.81
N ASP A 271 0.58 -0.72 -2.70
CA ASP A 271 -0.69 -0.34 -2.10
C ASP A 271 -1.26 0.87 -2.83
N CYS A 272 -2.59 0.97 -2.87
CA CYS A 272 -3.22 2.22 -3.26
C CYS A 272 -4.68 2.27 -2.86
N VAL A 273 -5.17 3.45 -2.53
CA VAL A 273 -6.61 3.70 -2.35
C VAL A 273 -7.39 3.72 -3.67
N LEU A 274 -6.71 3.78 -4.82
CA LEU A 274 -7.32 3.95 -6.15
C LEU A 274 -8.44 2.94 -6.44
N PRO A 275 -8.29 1.62 -6.21
CA PRO A 275 -9.32 0.64 -6.57
C PRO A 275 -10.61 0.89 -5.80
N ALA A 276 -10.50 1.04 -4.47
CA ALA A 276 -11.66 1.30 -3.61
C ALA A 276 -12.24 2.69 -3.85
N ARG A 277 -11.42 3.73 -4.03
CA ARG A 277 -11.88 5.09 -4.32
C ARG A 277 -12.63 5.16 -5.63
N ASN A 278 -12.12 4.54 -6.70
CA ASN A 278 -12.76 4.53 -8.01
C ASN A 278 -14.06 3.73 -7.98
N GLY A 279 -14.07 2.58 -7.31
CA GLY A 279 -15.27 1.73 -7.18
C GLY A 279 -16.44 2.50 -6.55
N ARG A 280 -16.20 3.30 -5.51
CA ARG A 280 -17.24 4.15 -4.91
C ARG A 280 -17.82 5.21 -5.86
N HIS A 281 -17.08 5.58 -6.90
CA HIS A 281 -17.51 6.56 -7.91
C HIS A 281 -17.85 5.89 -9.24
N GLY A 282 -18.18 4.58 -9.25
CA GLY A 282 -18.63 3.85 -10.45
C GLY A 282 -17.55 3.61 -11.50
N HIS A 283 -16.29 3.89 -11.19
CA HIS A 283 -15.16 3.60 -12.06
C HIS A 283 -14.58 2.23 -11.70
N VAL A 284 -14.63 1.30 -12.66
CA VAL A 284 -14.23 -0.09 -12.45
C VAL A 284 -13.21 -0.54 -13.49
N PHE A 285 -12.27 -1.38 -13.07
CA PHE A 285 -11.23 -1.94 -13.93
C PHE A 285 -11.69 -3.26 -14.53
N THR A 286 -11.51 -3.44 -15.84
CA THR A 286 -11.80 -4.70 -16.54
C THR A 286 -10.58 -5.16 -17.32
N LYS A 287 -10.63 -6.35 -17.92
CA LYS A 287 -9.61 -6.83 -18.87
C LYS A 287 -9.35 -5.83 -20.01
N GLU A 288 -10.34 -5.05 -20.40
CA GLU A 288 -10.23 -4.02 -21.45
C GLU A 288 -9.83 -2.64 -20.92
N GLY A 289 -9.60 -2.51 -19.62
CA GLY A 289 -9.24 -1.25 -18.96
C GLY A 289 -10.41 -0.62 -18.22
N LYS A 290 -10.23 0.63 -17.77
CA LYS A 290 -11.20 1.29 -16.90
C LYS A 290 -12.46 1.70 -17.66
N ILE A 291 -13.62 1.40 -17.09
CA ILE A 291 -14.94 1.85 -17.54
C ILE A 291 -15.66 2.65 -16.44
N ASN A 292 -16.69 3.41 -16.84
CA ASN A 292 -17.55 4.16 -15.92
C ASN A 292 -19.00 3.67 -16.03
N LEU A 293 -19.49 3.01 -14.98
CA LEU A 293 -20.84 2.42 -14.92
C LEU A 293 -21.97 3.45 -14.89
N PHE A 294 -21.67 4.74 -14.73
CA PHE A 294 -22.68 5.80 -14.88
C PHE A 294 -23.11 6.03 -16.34
N ASN A 295 -22.33 5.57 -17.32
CA ASN A 295 -22.59 5.83 -18.74
C ASN A 295 -23.96 5.27 -19.19
N ALA A 296 -24.68 6.03 -20.01
CA ALA A 296 -26.03 5.66 -20.47
C ALA A 296 -26.06 4.34 -21.26
N LYS A 297 -24.98 4.00 -21.98
CA LYS A 297 -24.87 2.74 -22.72
C LYS A 297 -25.05 1.48 -21.87
N TYR A 298 -24.87 1.58 -20.55
CA TYR A 298 -25.04 0.45 -19.63
C TYR A 298 -26.47 0.29 -19.11
N GLU A 299 -27.44 1.12 -19.53
CA GLU A 299 -28.81 1.11 -19.00
C GLU A 299 -29.56 -0.20 -19.22
N LEU A 300 -29.32 -0.86 -20.35
CA LEU A 300 -29.92 -2.16 -20.71
C LEU A 300 -28.85 -3.26 -20.86
N ASP A 301 -27.63 -3.02 -20.39
CA ASP A 301 -26.52 -3.97 -20.51
C ASP A 301 -26.65 -5.07 -19.44
N SER A 302 -27.10 -6.25 -19.85
CA SER A 302 -27.29 -7.43 -19.00
C SER A 302 -25.99 -8.16 -18.65
N ASN A 303 -24.86 -7.78 -19.25
CA ASN A 303 -23.56 -8.42 -18.99
C ASN A 303 -23.03 -8.05 -17.59
N PRO A 304 -22.12 -8.87 -17.00
CA PRO A 304 -21.42 -8.51 -15.78
C PRO A 304 -20.45 -7.34 -16.00
N ILE A 305 -19.88 -6.77 -14.93
CA ILE A 305 -18.88 -5.69 -15.04
C ILE A 305 -17.75 -6.10 -15.99
N ASP A 306 -17.20 -7.30 -15.79
CA ASP A 306 -16.17 -7.89 -16.64
C ASP A 306 -16.48 -9.37 -16.90
N GLU A 307 -16.44 -9.78 -18.16
CA GLU A 307 -16.75 -11.14 -18.56
C GLU A 307 -15.63 -12.10 -18.17
N GLY A 308 -15.99 -13.17 -17.46
CA GLY A 308 -15.06 -14.17 -16.92
C GLY A 308 -14.56 -13.86 -15.50
N CYS A 309 -14.81 -12.64 -14.99
CA CYS A 309 -14.47 -12.28 -13.61
C CYS A 309 -15.31 -13.08 -12.61
N GLN A 310 -14.65 -13.69 -11.62
CA GLN A 310 -15.29 -14.53 -10.61
C GLN A 310 -15.62 -13.78 -9.31
N CYS A 311 -15.51 -12.45 -9.28
CA CYS A 311 -15.85 -11.68 -8.10
C CYS A 311 -17.37 -11.78 -7.78
N PRO A 312 -17.78 -11.59 -6.52
CA PRO A 312 -19.19 -11.67 -6.13
C PRO A 312 -20.11 -10.74 -6.95
N ALA A 313 -19.60 -9.60 -7.41
CA ALA A 313 -20.37 -8.68 -8.25
C ALA A 313 -20.62 -9.26 -9.66
N CYS A 314 -19.58 -9.75 -10.34
CA CYS A 314 -19.68 -10.26 -11.72
C CYS A 314 -20.45 -11.58 -11.82
N LYS A 315 -20.48 -12.39 -10.76
CA LYS A 315 -21.21 -13.67 -10.77
C LYS A 315 -22.72 -13.51 -10.68
N HIS A 316 -23.22 -12.38 -10.15
CA HIS A 316 -24.60 -12.27 -9.72
C HIS A 316 -25.33 -11.02 -10.23
N TYR A 317 -24.62 -10.03 -10.77
CA TYR A 317 -25.22 -8.74 -11.13
C TYR A 317 -24.80 -8.25 -12.51
N SER A 318 -25.74 -7.61 -13.20
CA SER A 318 -25.50 -6.95 -14.49
C SER A 318 -25.02 -5.51 -14.32
N ARG A 319 -24.37 -4.97 -15.36
CA ARG A 319 -24.01 -3.54 -15.44
C ARG A 319 -25.26 -2.65 -15.35
N ALA A 320 -26.37 -3.05 -15.97
CA ALA A 320 -27.65 -2.35 -15.89
C ALA A 320 -28.15 -2.18 -14.45
N TYR A 321 -28.14 -3.28 -13.67
CA TYR A 321 -28.57 -3.22 -12.28
C TYR A 321 -27.65 -2.33 -11.44
N ILE A 322 -26.34 -2.47 -11.57
CA ILE A 322 -25.37 -1.66 -10.82
C ILE A 322 -25.49 -0.17 -11.19
N ARG A 323 -25.67 0.15 -12.48
CA ARG A 323 -25.94 1.52 -12.94
C ARG A 323 -27.21 2.07 -12.30
N HIS A 324 -28.29 1.29 -12.29
CA HIS A 324 -29.54 1.68 -11.64
C HIS A 324 -29.31 2.01 -10.16
N LEU A 325 -28.61 1.16 -9.41
CA LEU A 325 -28.27 1.40 -8.01
C LEU A 325 -27.47 2.71 -7.82
N PHE A 326 -26.51 3.00 -8.70
CA PHE A 326 -25.81 4.29 -8.67
C PHE A 326 -26.74 5.49 -8.92
N LYS A 327 -27.67 5.39 -9.87
CA LYS A 327 -28.67 6.44 -10.14
C LYS A 327 -29.63 6.62 -8.96
N ALA A 328 -29.98 5.54 -8.28
CA ALA A 328 -30.80 5.53 -7.08
C ALA A 328 -30.02 5.96 -5.81
N LYS A 329 -28.69 6.16 -5.91
CA LYS A 329 -27.79 6.48 -4.79
C LYS A 329 -27.74 5.39 -3.70
N GLU A 330 -27.95 4.14 -4.09
CA GLU A 330 -27.87 3.00 -3.21
C GLU A 330 -26.42 2.64 -2.87
N ILE A 331 -26.13 2.42 -1.57
CA ILE A 331 -24.78 2.10 -1.08
C ILE A 331 -24.26 0.78 -1.68
N LEU A 332 -25.18 -0.14 -2.01
CA LEU A 332 -24.85 -1.43 -2.60
C LEU A 332 -24.06 -1.30 -3.91
N ALA A 333 -24.32 -0.28 -4.74
CA ALA A 333 -23.55 -0.05 -5.97
C ALA A 333 -22.06 0.14 -5.67
N MET A 334 -21.76 0.96 -4.65
CA MET A 334 -20.39 1.22 -4.22
C MET A 334 -19.73 -0.05 -3.70
N ARG A 335 -20.44 -0.84 -2.88
CA ARG A 335 -19.92 -2.10 -2.34
C ARG A 335 -19.54 -3.07 -3.45
N LEU A 336 -20.44 -3.31 -4.41
CA LEU A 336 -20.19 -4.22 -5.53
C LEU A 336 -19.00 -3.77 -6.39
N CYS A 337 -18.89 -2.48 -6.69
CA CYS A 337 -17.79 -1.95 -7.50
C CYS A 337 -16.44 -1.96 -6.76
N VAL A 338 -16.44 -1.71 -5.45
CA VAL A 338 -15.22 -1.83 -4.63
C VAL A 338 -14.76 -3.28 -4.59
N LEU A 339 -15.65 -4.23 -4.31
CA LEU A 339 -15.32 -5.67 -4.32
C LEU A 339 -14.74 -6.12 -5.65
N HIS A 340 -15.38 -5.71 -6.76
CA HIS A 340 -14.89 -6.00 -8.11
C HIS A 340 -13.48 -5.47 -8.34
N ASN A 341 -13.24 -4.20 -8.01
CA ASN A 341 -11.92 -3.61 -8.22
C ASN A 341 -10.84 -4.27 -7.36
N LEU A 342 -11.11 -4.56 -6.08
CA LEU A 342 -10.12 -5.23 -5.23
C LEU A 342 -9.84 -6.66 -5.72
N TYR A 343 -10.88 -7.37 -6.17
CA TYR A 343 -10.72 -8.68 -6.81
C TYR A 343 -9.83 -8.59 -8.07
N PHE A 344 -10.08 -7.60 -8.93
CA PHE A 344 -9.26 -7.36 -10.13
C PHE A 344 -7.77 -7.21 -9.78
N TYR A 345 -7.42 -6.43 -8.76
CA TYR A 345 -6.02 -6.23 -8.36
C TYR A 345 -5.42 -7.50 -7.76
N ASN A 346 -6.14 -8.19 -6.88
CA ASN A 346 -5.68 -9.44 -6.30
C ASN A 346 -5.43 -10.51 -7.38
N ASN A 347 -6.33 -10.61 -8.36
CA ASN A 347 -6.21 -11.53 -9.49
C ASN A 347 -5.06 -11.14 -10.42
N MET A 348 -4.90 -9.84 -10.72
CA MET A 348 -3.77 -9.35 -11.50
C MET A 348 -2.43 -9.70 -10.86
N MET A 349 -2.31 -9.61 -9.52
CA MET A 349 -1.11 -10.05 -8.83
C MET A 349 -0.87 -11.56 -8.95
N GLN A 350 -1.94 -12.38 -8.98
CA GLN A 350 -1.81 -13.81 -9.26
C GLN A 350 -1.34 -14.07 -10.69
N GLU A 351 -1.96 -13.43 -11.69
CA GLU A 351 -1.56 -13.54 -13.10
C GLU A 351 -0.10 -13.14 -13.31
N ILE A 352 0.37 -12.07 -12.64
CA ILE A 352 1.77 -11.66 -12.67
C ILE A 352 2.67 -12.75 -12.11
N ARG A 353 2.33 -13.33 -10.95
CA ARG A 353 3.12 -14.42 -10.36
C ARG A 353 3.18 -15.63 -11.28
N ASP A 354 2.05 -16.03 -11.86
CA ASP A 354 1.96 -17.15 -12.80
C ASP A 354 2.81 -16.88 -14.05
N ALA A 355 2.80 -15.65 -14.57
CA ALA A 355 3.60 -15.25 -15.72
C ALA A 355 5.11 -15.25 -15.44
N ILE A 356 5.52 -14.88 -14.23
CA ILE A 356 6.92 -15.00 -13.81
C ILE A 356 7.30 -16.47 -13.67
N ASP A 357 6.47 -17.27 -12.99
CA ASP A 357 6.69 -18.70 -12.79
C ASP A 357 6.75 -19.47 -14.13
N GLY A 358 6.00 -19.02 -15.15
CA GLY A 358 5.99 -19.59 -16.50
C GLY A 358 6.96 -18.95 -17.52
N ASP A 359 7.79 -17.98 -17.13
CA ASP A 359 8.74 -17.29 -18.02
C ASP A 359 8.11 -16.51 -19.20
N TYR A 360 6.89 -15.99 -19.01
CA TYR A 360 6.17 -15.20 -20.03
C TYR A 360 5.70 -13.83 -19.54
N PHE A 361 6.29 -13.30 -18.46
CA PHE A 361 5.94 -11.99 -17.92
C PHE A 361 6.09 -10.83 -18.93
N PRO A 362 7.14 -10.74 -19.76
CA PRO A 362 7.25 -9.69 -20.78
C PRO A 362 6.10 -9.69 -21.79
N GLU A 363 5.68 -10.87 -22.23
CA GLU A 363 4.55 -11.09 -23.14
C GLU A 363 3.24 -10.69 -22.45
N TYR A 364 3.01 -11.20 -21.23
CA TYR A 364 1.86 -10.84 -20.41
C TYR A 364 1.73 -9.32 -20.23
N LYS A 365 2.84 -8.65 -19.88
CA LYS A 365 2.89 -7.18 -19.74
C LYS A 365 2.53 -6.50 -21.05
N SER A 366 3.16 -6.90 -22.17
CA SER A 366 2.91 -6.30 -23.49
C SER A 366 1.45 -6.44 -23.91
N GLU A 367 0.86 -7.62 -23.71
CA GLU A 367 -0.53 -7.92 -24.04
C GLU A 367 -1.50 -7.08 -23.21
N LYS A 368 -1.32 -7.01 -21.88
CA LYS A 368 -2.18 -6.21 -21.00
C LYS A 368 -2.10 -4.72 -21.33
N LEU A 369 -0.91 -4.17 -21.54
CA LEU A 369 -0.74 -2.76 -21.90
C LEU A 369 -1.43 -2.42 -23.24
N LYS A 370 -1.29 -3.30 -24.24
CA LYS A 370 -2.01 -3.16 -25.53
C LYS A 370 -3.53 -3.25 -25.33
N GLN A 371 -4.00 -4.22 -24.55
CA GLN A 371 -5.43 -4.45 -24.30
C GLN A 371 -6.08 -3.27 -23.57
N TRP A 372 -5.40 -2.69 -22.58
CA TRP A 372 -5.88 -1.53 -21.84
C TRP A 372 -5.83 -0.25 -22.67
N ASN A 373 -4.89 -0.14 -23.61
CA ASN A 373 -4.72 1.02 -24.48
C ASN A 373 -4.67 2.34 -23.67
N GLY A 374 -3.87 2.35 -22.60
CA GLY A 374 -3.72 3.48 -21.67
C GLY A 374 -4.87 3.72 -20.69
N ARG A 375 -5.88 2.84 -20.64
CA ARG A 375 -7.05 2.98 -19.74
C ARG A 375 -6.89 2.31 -18.38
N ALA A 376 -5.79 1.62 -18.11
CA ALA A 376 -5.48 0.99 -16.84
C ALA A 376 -3.97 0.94 -16.63
#